data_AF-A0A091LCX5-F1
#
_entry.id   AF-A0A091LCX5-F1
#
_cell.length_a   1.000
_cell.length_b   1.000
_cell.length_c   1.000
_cell.angle_alpha   90.00
_cell.angle_beta   90.00
_cell.angle_gamma   90.00
#
_symmetry.space_group_name_H-M   'P 1'
#
loop_
_entity.id
_entity.type
_entity.pdbx_description
1 polymer ?
#
loop_
_entity_poly.entity_id
_entity_poly.type
_entity_poly.pdbx_seq_one_letter_code
_entity_poly.pdbx_strand_id
1 'polypeptide(L)'
;SHLVSQAQISNYASVRHTSMRYYTADKNVTCRNCDRPGHLSKNCPTPKKVPPCCLCAGRGHLQNSCPARFCLNCCLPGHYFRECLERAYWNKHCNRCDMKGHYADACPEIWRQYHLT
;
A
#
# COMPACT_ATOMS: atom_id res chain seq x y z
N SER A 1 -17.11 -57.36 24.12
CA SER A 1 -17.41 -56.71 22.83
C SER A 1 -17.34 -55.22 23.02
N HIS A 2 -16.41 -54.52 22.37
CA HIS A 2 -16.52 -53.11 21.91
C HIS A 2 -15.11 -52.63 21.51
N LEU A 3 -14.76 -52.89 20.25
CA LEU A 3 -13.69 -52.18 19.56
C LEU A 3 -14.27 -50.83 19.15
N VAL A 4 -13.80 -49.74 19.77
CA VAL A 4 -14.16 -48.38 19.35
C VAL A 4 -13.14 -47.95 18.29
N SER A 5 -13.53 -48.09 17.03
CA SER A 5 -12.79 -47.64 15.86
C SER A 5 -12.62 -46.12 15.90
N GLN A 6 -11.37 -45.66 15.84
CA GLN A 6 -11.04 -44.24 15.72
C GLN A 6 -11.44 -43.75 14.32
N ALA A 7 -12.29 -42.72 14.26
CA ALA A 7 -12.66 -42.05 13.02
C ALA A 7 -11.47 -41.23 12.50
N GLN A 8 -11.00 -41.55 11.28
CA GLN A 8 -9.96 -40.80 10.59
C GLN A 8 -10.60 -39.55 9.96
N ILE A 9 -10.21 -38.36 10.44
CA ILE A 9 -10.63 -37.08 9.87
C ILE A 9 -9.79 -36.84 8.61
N SER A 10 -10.42 -36.98 7.46
CA SER A 10 -9.84 -36.63 6.16
C SER A 10 -9.67 -35.11 6.06
N ASN A 11 -8.42 -34.65 5.97
CA ASN A 11 -8.11 -33.26 5.62
C ASN A 11 -8.43 -33.06 4.14
N TYR A 12 -9.65 -32.61 3.83
CA TYR A 12 -9.96 -32.07 2.52
C TYR A 12 -9.23 -30.73 2.37
N ALA A 13 -8.04 -30.76 1.77
CA ALA A 13 -7.37 -29.56 1.33
C ALA A 13 -8.29 -28.87 0.31
N SER A 14 -8.91 -27.78 0.71
CA SER A 14 -9.78 -26.98 -0.14
C SER A 14 -8.92 -26.39 -1.26
N VAL A 15 -9.02 -26.98 -2.45
CA VAL A 15 -8.44 -26.45 -3.67
C VAL A 15 -8.96 -25.02 -3.81
N ARG A 16 -8.08 -24.04 -3.58
CA ARG A 16 -8.42 -22.63 -3.71
C ARG A 16 -8.71 -22.36 -5.17
N HIS A 17 -9.98 -22.45 -5.57
CA HIS A 17 -10.45 -21.89 -6.83
C HIS A 17 -10.27 -20.38 -6.73
N THR A 18 -9.12 -19.89 -7.21
CA THR A 18 -8.87 -18.47 -7.35
C THR A 18 -9.88 -17.94 -8.36
N SER A 19 -10.78 -17.10 -7.87
CA SER A 19 -11.82 -16.39 -8.58
C SER A 19 -11.37 -15.94 -9.97
N MET A 20 -11.97 -16.50 -11.02
CA MET A 20 -11.67 -16.07 -12.38
C MET A 20 -12.96 -15.95 -13.19
N ARG A 21 -13.82 -15.00 -12.80
CA ARG A 21 -15.01 -14.65 -13.59
C ARG A 21 -14.68 -13.93 -14.91
N TYR A 22 -13.50 -13.32 -15.04
CA TYR A 22 -13.18 -12.42 -16.16
C TYR A 22 -11.99 -12.84 -17.04
N TYR A 23 -11.10 -13.75 -16.58
CA TYR A 23 -9.96 -14.19 -17.40
C TYR A 23 -10.00 -15.71 -17.60
N THR A 24 -10.61 -16.18 -18.68
CA THR A 24 -10.48 -17.59 -19.05
C THR A 24 -9.01 -17.90 -19.41
N ALA A 25 -8.53 -19.09 -19.02
CA ALA A 25 -7.14 -19.51 -19.19
C ALA A 25 -6.64 -19.46 -20.64
N ASP A 26 -7.57 -19.37 -21.60
CA ASP A 26 -7.28 -19.67 -23.01
C ASP A 26 -7.40 -18.47 -23.96
N LYS A 27 -7.66 -17.23 -23.50
CA LYS A 27 -7.78 -16.11 -24.44
C LYS A 27 -6.98 -14.86 -24.05
N ASN A 28 -5.88 -14.69 -24.78
CA ASN A 28 -5.21 -13.42 -25.11
C ASN A 28 -4.65 -12.57 -23.96
N VAL A 29 -4.51 -13.11 -22.74
CA VAL A 29 -3.86 -12.38 -21.65
C VAL A 29 -2.35 -12.39 -21.84
N THR A 30 -1.78 -11.22 -22.10
CA THR A 30 -0.33 -11.02 -22.20
C THR A 30 0.23 -10.63 -20.84
N CYS A 31 1.23 -11.38 -20.38
CA CYS A 31 1.88 -11.13 -19.11
C CYS A 31 2.69 -9.83 -19.15
N ARG A 32 2.37 -8.85 -18.30
CA ARG A 32 3.15 -7.58 -18.22
C ARG A 32 4.55 -7.74 -17.62
N ASN A 33 4.91 -8.95 -17.16
CA ASN A 33 6.24 -9.22 -16.62
C ASN A 33 7.20 -9.72 -17.71
N CYS A 34 6.82 -10.75 -18.46
CA CYS A 34 7.67 -11.39 -19.47
C CYS A 34 7.18 -11.18 -20.90
N ASP A 35 6.09 -10.44 -21.09
CA ASP A 35 5.49 -10.08 -22.38
C ASP A 35 5.03 -11.31 -23.21
N ARG A 36 4.91 -12.49 -22.57
CA ARG A 36 4.39 -13.71 -23.18
C ARG A 36 2.90 -13.90 -22.88
N PRO A 37 2.11 -14.43 -23.83
CA PRO A 37 0.71 -14.75 -23.62
C PRO A 37 0.51 -15.99 -22.73
N GLY A 38 -0.73 -16.21 -22.29
CA GLY A 38 -1.17 -17.44 -21.61
C GLY A 38 -1.13 -17.39 -20.07
N HIS A 39 -0.72 -16.28 -19.47
CA HIS A 39 -0.75 -16.12 -18.01
C HIS A 39 -0.76 -14.65 -17.57
N LEU A 40 -1.21 -14.41 -16.33
CA LEU A 40 -1.12 -13.11 -15.66
C LEU A 40 0.26 -12.91 -15.03
N SER A 41 0.69 -11.66 -14.84
CA SER A 41 1.95 -11.33 -14.14
C SER A 41 2.05 -11.91 -12.73
N LYS A 42 0.92 -12.22 -12.09
CA LYS A 42 0.87 -12.89 -10.77
C LYS A 42 1.34 -14.35 -10.83
N ASN A 43 1.14 -15.01 -11.97
CA ASN A 43 1.44 -16.43 -12.21
C ASN A 43 2.64 -16.60 -13.16
N CYS A 44 3.48 -15.57 -13.28
CA CYS A 44 4.63 -15.60 -14.19
C CYS A 44 5.73 -16.49 -13.61
N PRO A 45 6.28 -17.46 -14.39
CA PRO A 45 7.37 -18.32 -13.93
C PRO A 45 8.72 -17.58 -13.87
N THR A 46 8.83 -16.43 -14.54
CA THR A 46 10.04 -15.60 -14.49
C THR A 46 10.03 -14.68 -13.26
N PRO A 47 11.21 -14.30 -12.71
CA PRO A 47 11.28 -13.35 -11.61
C PRO A 47 10.57 -12.04 -11.98
N LYS A 48 9.87 -11.44 -11.02
CA LYS A 48 9.15 -10.18 -11.23
C LYS A 48 10.15 -9.06 -11.50
N LYS A 49 9.99 -8.37 -12.63
CA LYS A 49 10.65 -7.09 -12.91
C LYS A 49 10.20 -6.09 -11.85
N VAL A 50 11.13 -5.41 -11.20
CA VAL A 50 10.81 -4.28 -10.33
C VAL A 50 10.33 -3.12 -11.22
N PRO A 51 9.07 -2.69 -11.12
CA PRO A 51 8.58 -1.59 -11.94
C PRO A 51 9.32 -0.29 -11.58
N PRO A 52 9.34 0.71 -12.47
CA PRO A 52 9.78 2.05 -12.13
C PRO A 52 9.04 2.55 -10.88
N CYS A 53 9.77 3.20 -9.98
CA CYS A 53 9.22 3.75 -8.76
C CYS A 53 8.18 4.82 -9.09
N CYS A 54 6.98 4.71 -8.52
CA CYS A 54 5.91 5.67 -8.76
C CYS A 54 6.19 7.08 -8.23
N LEU A 55 7.19 7.26 -7.36
CA LEU A 55 7.55 8.56 -6.78
C LEU A 55 8.62 9.30 -7.58
N CYS A 56 9.62 8.57 -8.12
CA CYS A 56 10.80 9.18 -8.73
C CYS A 56 11.12 8.64 -10.14
N ALA A 57 10.31 7.73 -10.66
CA ALA A 57 10.52 6.99 -11.92
C ALA A 57 11.84 6.17 -12.00
N GLY A 58 12.67 6.16 -10.96
CA GLY A 58 13.88 5.34 -10.87
C GLY A 58 13.57 3.84 -10.83
N ARG A 59 14.53 3.01 -11.25
CA ARG A 59 14.40 1.54 -11.23
C ARG A 59 15.16 0.94 -10.04
N GLY A 60 14.90 -0.34 -9.76
CA GLY A 60 15.64 -1.10 -8.74
C GLY A 60 15.12 -0.99 -7.31
N HIS A 61 14.06 -0.21 -7.07
CA HIS A 61 13.41 -0.11 -5.77
C HIS A 61 11.90 0.04 -5.90
N LEU A 62 11.18 -0.31 -4.83
CA LEU A 62 9.75 -0.03 -4.70
C LEU A 62 9.53 1.34 -4.02
N GLN A 63 8.32 1.87 -4.11
CA GLN A 63 7.94 3.14 -3.45
C GLN A 63 8.41 3.24 -1.99
N ASN A 64 8.36 2.14 -1.24
CA ASN A 64 8.73 2.12 0.16
C ASN A 64 10.22 2.36 0.44
N SER A 65 11.07 2.02 -0.52
CA SER A 65 12.54 2.16 -0.44
C SER A 65 13.04 3.29 -1.35
N CYS A 66 12.16 4.20 -1.77
CA CYS A 66 12.52 5.32 -2.62
C CYS A 66 13.34 6.35 -1.84
N PRO A 67 14.55 6.73 -2.30
CA PRO A 67 15.35 7.75 -1.63
C PRO A 67 14.71 9.13 -1.69
N ALA A 68 13.92 9.40 -2.75
CA ALA A 68 13.15 10.62 -2.92
C ALA A 68 11.78 10.58 -2.22
N ARG A 69 11.52 9.58 -1.36
CA ARG A 69 10.30 9.55 -0.54
C ARG A 69 10.34 10.70 0.47
N PHE A 70 9.29 11.50 0.49
CA PHE A 70 9.09 12.56 1.48
C PHE A 70 8.42 12.02 2.75
N CYS A 71 8.84 12.55 3.89
CA CYS A 71 8.21 12.30 5.17
C CYS A 71 6.86 13.01 5.26
N LEU A 72 5.82 12.31 5.71
CA LEU A 72 4.48 12.89 5.87
C LEU A 72 4.35 13.85 7.08
N ASN A 73 5.40 13.94 7.91
CA ASN A 73 5.42 14.82 9.08
C ASN A 73 6.11 16.16 8.80
N CYS A 74 7.31 16.12 8.21
CA CYS A 74 8.15 17.30 8.00
C CYS A 74 8.41 17.62 6.52
N CYS A 75 7.85 16.82 5.60
CA CYS A 75 8.00 16.97 4.14
C CYS A 75 9.44 16.87 3.61
N LEU A 76 10.42 16.53 4.45
CA LEU A 76 11.80 16.30 4.01
C LEU A 76 11.95 14.91 3.40
N PRO A 77 12.80 14.75 2.35
CA PRO A 77 13.06 13.45 1.76
C PRO A 77 13.92 12.55 2.66
N GLY A 78 14.01 11.27 2.31
CA GLY A 78 15.00 10.34 2.83
C GLY A 78 14.60 9.53 4.07
N HIS A 79 13.40 9.72 4.62
CA HIS A 79 12.92 8.92 5.76
C HIS A 79 11.39 8.76 5.75
N TYR A 80 10.90 7.74 6.46
CA TYR A 80 9.47 7.53 6.65
C TYR A 80 8.93 8.26 7.89
N PHE A 81 7.60 8.42 7.99
CA PHE A 81 6.93 9.08 9.11
C PHE A 81 7.41 8.57 10.50
N ARG A 82 7.64 7.26 10.63
CA ARG A 82 8.07 6.62 11.89
C ARG A 82 9.52 6.91 12.26
N GLU A 83 10.34 7.28 11.30
CA GLU A 83 11.76 7.61 11.46
C GLU A 83 11.96 9.13 11.66
N CYS A 84 10.88 9.91 11.63
CA CYS A 84 10.95 11.36 11.75
C CYS A 84 11.30 11.76 13.18
N LEU A 85 12.40 12.50 13.33
CA LEU A 85 12.83 13.06 14.62
C LEU A 85 12.01 14.28 15.03
N GLU A 86 11.37 14.95 14.07
CA GLU A 86 10.49 16.07 14.34
C GLU A 86 9.25 15.62 15.12
N ARG A 87 8.79 16.46 16.05
CA ARG A 87 7.52 16.22 16.75
C ARG A 87 6.40 16.03 15.73
N ALA A 88 5.55 15.04 15.96
CA ALA A 88 4.42 14.75 15.07
C ALA A 88 3.53 16.00 14.89
N TYR A 89 3.07 16.25 13.65
CA TYR A 89 2.35 17.47 13.29
C TYR A 89 1.09 17.67 14.13
N TRP A 90 0.42 16.58 14.54
CA TRP A 90 -0.77 16.66 15.40
C TRP A 90 -0.48 17.10 16.84
N ASN A 91 0.78 17.09 17.26
CA ASN A 91 1.23 17.61 18.56
C ASN A 91 1.83 19.02 18.44
N LYS A 92 1.92 19.59 17.22
CA LYS A 92 2.32 20.98 17.02
C LYS A 92 1.13 21.89 17.33
N HIS A 93 1.38 22.96 18.08
CA HIS A 93 0.38 23.99 18.36
C HIS A 93 0.26 24.94 17.16
N CYS A 94 -0.95 25.35 16.83
CA CYS A 94 -1.18 26.36 15.81
C CYS A 94 -0.94 27.76 16.36
N ASN A 95 -0.12 28.55 15.69
CA ASN A 95 0.21 29.92 16.13
C ASN A 95 -0.96 30.91 16.05
N ARG A 96 -2.11 30.53 15.46
CA ARG A 96 -3.30 31.39 15.38
C ARG A 96 -4.31 31.12 16.49
N CYS A 97 -4.60 29.84 16.74
CA CYS A 97 -5.67 29.42 17.64
C CYS A 97 -5.21 28.55 18.82
N ASP A 98 -3.90 28.35 18.97
CA ASP A 98 -3.23 27.50 19.97
C ASP A 98 -3.68 26.03 20.04
N MET A 99 -4.62 25.62 19.18
CA MET A 99 -5.09 24.25 19.09
C MET A 99 -4.08 23.38 18.33
N LYS A 100 -3.94 22.13 18.74
CA LYS A 100 -3.13 21.12 18.04
C LYS A 100 -3.94 20.39 16.97
N GLY A 101 -3.28 19.60 16.12
CA GLY A 101 -3.97 18.68 15.21
C GLY A 101 -4.16 19.18 13.77
N HIS A 102 -3.66 20.38 13.42
CA HIS A 102 -3.76 20.93 12.07
C HIS A 102 -2.51 21.73 11.70
N TYR A 103 -2.28 21.90 10.40
CA TYR A 103 -1.26 22.81 9.88
C TYR A 103 -1.79 24.25 9.88
N ALA A 104 -0.89 25.24 9.94
CA ALA A 104 -1.27 26.65 10.07
C ALA A 104 -2.16 27.18 8.93
N ASP A 105 -2.01 26.62 7.73
CA ASP A 105 -2.81 26.88 6.52
C ASP A 105 -4.21 26.23 6.58
N ALA A 106 -4.36 25.16 7.36
CA ALA A 106 -5.64 24.49 7.62
C ALA A 106 -6.31 24.96 8.93
N CYS A 107 -5.90 26.12 9.47
CA CYS A 107 -6.44 26.63 10.72
C CYS A 107 -7.95 26.95 10.59
N PRO A 108 -8.82 26.41 11.47
CA PRO A 108 -10.27 26.65 11.38
C PRO A 108 -10.65 28.13 11.55
N GLU A 109 -9.81 28.93 12.22
CA GLU A 109 -10.05 30.37 12.34
C GLU A 109 -9.93 31.12 11.00
N ILE A 110 -9.17 30.59 10.04
CA ILE A 110 -9.10 31.14 8.68
C ILE A 110 -10.50 31.20 8.08
N TRP A 111 -11.22 30.08 8.16
CA TRP A 111 -12.56 29.95 7.60
C TRP A 111 -13.60 30.75 8.38
N ARG A 112 -13.48 30.82 9.71
CA ARG A 112 -14.38 31.62 10.56
C ARG A 112 -14.32 33.11 10.24
N GLN A 113 -13.15 33.64 9.86
CA GLN A 113 -12.99 35.05 9.49
C GLN A 113 -13.79 35.40 8.22
N TYR A 114 -13.85 34.50 7.23
CA TYR A 114 -14.57 34.74 5.98
C TYR A 114 -16.10 34.68 6.10
N HIS A 115 -16.65 34.13 7.18
CA HIS A 115 -18.11 34.01 7.38
C HIS A 115 -18.68 35.16 8.22
N LEU A 116 -17.85 36.11 8.65
CA LEU A 116 -18.24 37.30 9.41
C LEU A 116 -18.25 38.58 8.56
N THR A 117 -17.99 38.47 7.26
CA THR A 117 -18.05 39.54 6.25
C THR A 117 -19.12 39.20 5.23
#